data_AF-A0A4Q3S431-F1
#
_entry.id   AF-A0A4Q3S431-F1
#
_cell.length_a   1.000
_cell.length_b   1.000
_cell.length_c   1.000
_cell.angle_alpha   90.00
_cell.angle_beta   90.00
_cell.angle_gamma   90.00
#
_symmetry.space_group_name_H-M   'P 1'
#
loop_
_entity.id
_entity.type
_entity.pdbx_description
1 polymer ?
#
loop_
_entity_poly.entity_id
_entity_poly.type
_entity_poly.pdbx_seq_one_letter_code
_entity_poly.pdbx_strand_id
1 'polypeptide(L)'
;MRSKAYGELSDFQKSFLEAMSEAEVHRLQAHPAFDRLARESNRNATLLRQADPILFDASRQVGRFLAACAVLSLAASPGGLTYQRLGGMMTAASLSGFGRVQALILYLRTIGYIEPLPTGNDGREKRYGPTPAMKATFRRRFHQELQLAREMEPVCGVVADRFEEPELFDAFTVALGEGSLGGITLPLPGPTLAVFSDRTGGMTIMAHMIASADAGGAVFPTVGPAPISVSALAKAANVSRRQVRLVQAAAEEAGFLLRVGEGPWIVSLALAHQARFFFAARVLSIAAFARQALRTADAAPGTILA
;
A
#
# COMPACT_ATOMS: atom_id res chain seq x y z
N MET A 1 -8.50 -0.29 24.86
CA MET A 1 -7.30 0.16 24.13
C MET A 1 -7.30 1.68 24.14
N ARG A 2 -6.50 2.32 25.00
CA ARG A 2 -6.51 3.78 25.16
C ARG A 2 -5.70 4.42 24.04
N SER A 3 -6.39 5.14 23.16
CA SER A 3 -5.82 6.12 22.22
C SER A 3 -4.93 7.07 23.01
N LYS A 4 -3.61 6.97 22.84
CA LYS A 4 -2.66 7.97 23.34
C LYS A 4 -2.34 8.90 22.16
N ALA A 5 -2.82 10.14 22.30
CA ALA A 5 -2.32 11.35 21.63
C ALA A 5 -2.38 11.37 20.09
N TYR A 6 -3.55 11.10 19.51
CA TYR A 6 -3.88 11.70 18.21
C TYR A 6 -4.76 12.91 18.49
N GLY A 7 -4.47 14.05 17.84
CA GLY A 7 -5.38 15.19 17.84
C GLY A 7 -6.76 14.79 17.30
N GLU A 8 -7.72 15.72 17.33
CA GLU A 8 -9.02 15.45 16.72
C GLU A 8 -8.84 14.96 15.27
N LEU A 9 -9.42 13.80 14.95
CA LEU A 9 -9.39 13.25 13.60
C LEU A 9 -10.03 14.24 12.65
N SER A 10 -9.45 14.41 11.45
CA SER A 10 -10.10 15.20 10.41
C SER A 10 -11.41 14.53 9.98
N ASP A 11 -12.32 15.30 9.38
CA ASP A 11 -13.59 14.75 8.89
C ASP A 11 -13.38 13.69 7.81
N PHE A 12 -12.33 13.85 6.99
CA PHE A 12 -11.92 12.81 6.05
C PHE A 12 -11.47 11.53 6.78
N GLN A 13 -10.67 11.63 7.84
CA GLN A 13 -10.21 10.47 8.61
C GLN A 13 -11.36 9.74 9.32
N LYS A 14 -12.36 10.47 9.83
CA LYS A 14 -13.59 9.87 10.39
C LYS A 14 -14.35 9.10 9.31
N SER A 15 -14.60 9.76 8.16
CA SER A 15 -15.29 9.13 7.02
C SER A 15 -14.51 7.93 6.46
N PHE A 16 -13.19 7.99 6.47
CA PHE A 16 -12.32 6.88 6.07
C PHE A 16 -12.47 5.68 7.01
N LEU A 17 -12.48 5.91 8.33
CA LEU A 17 -12.73 4.85 9.31
C LEU A 17 -14.11 4.21 9.16
N GLU A 18 -15.14 5.00 8.92
CA GLU A 18 -16.50 4.51 8.66
C GLU A 18 -16.55 3.65 7.39
N ALA A 19 -15.86 4.08 6.33
CA ALA A 19 -15.74 3.31 5.09
C ALA A 19 -14.98 1.99 5.28
N MET A 20 -14.16 1.86 6.34
CA MET A 20 -13.46 0.62 6.71
C MET A 20 -14.22 -0.20 7.77
N SER A 21 -15.49 0.08 8.01
CA SER A 21 -16.28 -0.68 8.97
C SER A 21 -16.38 -2.17 8.60
N GLU A 22 -16.61 -3.02 9.60
CA GLU A 22 -16.81 -4.46 9.40
C GLU A 22 -17.94 -4.76 8.40
N ALA A 23 -19.01 -3.96 8.45
CA ALA A 23 -20.14 -4.08 7.51
C ALA A 23 -19.71 -3.83 6.06
N GLU A 24 -18.88 -2.81 5.81
CA GLU A 24 -18.38 -2.51 4.46
C GLU A 24 -17.40 -3.58 3.97
N VAL A 25 -16.54 -4.09 4.85
CA VAL A 25 -15.66 -5.21 4.52
C VAL A 25 -16.46 -6.45 4.14
N HIS A 26 -17.49 -6.80 4.91
CA HIS A 26 -18.37 -7.94 4.61
C HIS A 26 -19.17 -7.73 3.32
N ARG A 27 -19.72 -6.53 3.09
CA ARG A 27 -20.41 -6.17 1.85
C ARG A 27 -19.50 -6.40 0.64
N LEU A 28 -18.25 -5.94 0.72
CA LEU A 28 -17.31 -6.08 -0.38
C LEU A 28 -16.89 -7.54 -0.60
N GLN A 29 -16.65 -8.30 0.49
CA GLN A 29 -16.33 -9.74 0.40
C GLN A 29 -17.46 -10.59 -0.16
N ALA A 30 -18.71 -10.15 -0.03
CA ALA A 30 -19.88 -10.79 -0.61
C ALA A 30 -20.12 -10.39 -2.08
N HIS A 31 -19.34 -9.47 -2.65
CA HIS A 31 -19.51 -9.03 -4.02
C HIS A 31 -19.22 -10.17 -5.02
N PRO A 32 -20.04 -10.41 -6.06
CA PRO A 32 -19.86 -11.53 -6.99
C PRO A 32 -18.50 -11.57 -7.69
N ALA A 33 -17.89 -10.40 -7.91
CA ALA A 33 -16.57 -10.28 -8.54
C ALA A 33 -15.38 -10.44 -7.58
N PHE A 34 -15.62 -10.50 -6.27
CA PHE A 34 -14.57 -10.37 -5.24
C PHE A 34 -13.45 -11.39 -5.43
N ASP A 35 -13.77 -12.68 -5.50
CA ASP A 35 -12.76 -13.74 -5.58
C ASP A 35 -11.94 -13.67 -6.88
N ARG A 36 -12.58 -13.29 -7.99
CA ARG A 36 -11.90 -13.09 -9.27
C ARG A 36 -10.91 -11.93 -9.19
N LEU A 37 -11.36 -10.78 -8.69
CA LEU A 37 -10.54 -9.57 -8.60
C LEU A 37 -9.43 -9.69 -7.54
N ALA A 38 -9.68 -10.39 -6.43
CA ALA A 38 -8.66 -10.66 -5.41
C ALA A 38 -7.51 -11.52 -5.97
N ARG A 39 -7.87 -12.56 -6.74
CA ARG A 39 -6.92 -13.40 -7.46
C ARG A 39 -6.13 -12.63 -8.50
N GLU A 40 -6.79 -11.76 -9.28
CA GLU A 40 -6.14 -10.87 -10.24
C GLU A 40 -5.17 -9.91 -9.55
N SER A 41 -5.58 -9.30 -8.44
CA SER A 41 -4.72 -8.45 -7.60
C SER A 41 -3.45 -9.18 -7.15
N ASN A 42 -3.61 -10.42 -6.69
CA ASN A 42 -2.51 -11.25 -6.22
C ASN A 42 -1.56 -11.61 -7.36
N ARG A 43 -2.09 -11.96 -8.55
CA ARG A 43 -1.28 -12.19 -9.76
C ARG A 43 -0.49 -10.94 -10.15
N ASN A 44 -1.13 -9.77 -10.17
CA ASN A 44 -0.48 -8.51 -10.49
C ASN A 44 0.68 -8.20 -9.52
N ALA A 45 0.53 -8.51 -8.24
CA ALA A 45 1.61 -8.36 -7.26
C ALA A 45 2.83 -9.25 -7.57
N THR A 46 2.63 -10.46 -8.13
CA THR A 46 3.74 -11.34 -8.54
C THR A 46 4.46 -10.87 -9.80
N LEU A 47 3.77 -10.13 -10.68
CA LEU A 47 4.31 -9.62 -11.93
C LEU A 47 4.97 -8.24 -11.81
N LEU A 48 4.79 -7.55 -10.67
CA LEU A 48 5.28 -6.19 -10.44
C LEU A 48 6.76 -6.01 -10.77
N ARG A 49 7.61 -6.99 -10.42
CA ARG A 49 9.05 -6.94 -10.71
C ARG A 49 9.36 -6.82 -12.20
N GLN A 50 8.60 -7.50 -13.04
CA GLN A 50 8.81 -7.50 -14.48
C GLN A 50 8.30 -6.20 -15.11
N ALA A 51 7.17 -5.70 -14.61
CA ALA A 51 6.55 -4.49 -15.10
C ALA A 51 7.31 -3.22 -14.70
N ASP A 52 7.85 -3.17 -13.48
CA ASP A 52 8.52 -1.99 -12.94
C ASP A 52 9.56 -2.37 -11.87
N PRO A 53 10.83 -2.61 -12.24
CA PRO A 53 11.87 -3.03 -11.30
C PRO A 53 12.16 -2.01 -10.18
N ILE A 54 12.00 -0.71 -10.47
CA ILE A 54 12.29 0.36 -9.50
C ILE A 54 11.16 0.42 -8.47
N LEU A 55 9.89 0.43 -8.93
CA LEU A 55 8.74 0.36 -8.04
C LEU A 55 8.74 -0.95 -7.26
N PHE A 56 9.12 -2.06 -7.88
CA PHE A 56 9.29 -3.32 -7.19
C PHE A 56 10.28 -3.17 -6.04
N ASP A 57 11.49 -2.66 -6.28
CA ASP A 57 12.47 -2.49 -5.20
C ASP A 57 12.00 -1.55 -4.09
N ALA A 58 11.36 -0.44 -4.46
CA ALA A 58 10.75 0.48 -3.49
C ALA A 58 9.60 -0.17 -2.69
N SER A 59 8.87 -1.10 -3.30
CA SER A 59 7.73 -1.80 -2.68
C SER A 59 8.10 -3.05 -1.88
N ARG A 60 9.34 -3.53 -1.98
CA ARG A 60 9.82 -4.69 -1.20
C ARG A 60 9.74 -4.45 0.30
N GLN A 61 9.72 -3.20 0.74
CA GLN A 61 9.47 -2.83 2.13
C GLN A 61 8.27 -1.89 2.15
N VAL A 62 7.22 -2.27 2.89
CA VAL A 62 5.99 -1.46 2.98
C VAL A 62 6.29 -0.03 3.44
N GLY A 63 7.21 0.14 4.39
CA GLY A 63 7.64 1.47 4.84
C GLY A 63 8.27 2.35 3.74
N ARG A 64 8.97 1.76 2.75
CA ARG A 64 9.54 2.52 1.62
C ARG A 64 8.49 2.92 0.60
N PHE A 65 7.53 2.02 0.33
CA PHE A 65 6.39 2.35 -0.52
C PHE A 65 5.55 3.48 0.10
N LEU A 66 5.22 3.36 1.38
CA LEU A 66 4.46 4.36 2.12
C LEU A 66 5.21 5.70 2.22
N ALA A 67 6.54 5.68 2.35
CA ALA A 67 7.36 6.87 2.25
C ALA A 67 7.29 7.56 0.88
N ALA A 68 7.30 6.80 -0.21
CA ALA A 68 7.14 7.35 -1.54
C ALA A 68 5.73 7.97 -1.74
N CYS A 69 4.70 7.34 -1.17
CA CYS A 69 3.37 7.94 -1.09
C CYS A 69 3.36 9.24 -0.27
N ALA A 70 4.04 9.26 0.87
CA ALA A 70 4.18 10.45 1.73
C ALA A 70 4.82 11.62 0.98
N VAL A 71 5.85 11.33 0.17
CA VAL A 71 6.52 12.31 -0.68
C VAL A 71 5.55 12.97 -1.67
N LEU A 72 4.72 12.19 -2.35
CA LEU A 72 3.72 12.72 -3.29
C LEU A 72 2.68 13.58 -2.56
N SER A 73 2.12 13.04 -1.47
CA SER A 73 1.15 13.74 -0.64
C SER A 73 1.68 15.08 -0.13
N LEU A 74 2.89 15.11 0.43
CA LEU A 74 3.51 16.33 0.95
C LEU A 74 3.86 17.33 -0.16
N ALA A 75 4.28 16.86 -1.34
CA ALA A 75 4.58 17.71 -2.47
C ALA A 75 3.32 18.39 -3.05
N ALA A 76 2.19 17.70 -3.04
CA ALA A 76 0.88 18.23 -3.42
C ALA A 76 0.22 19.10 -2.32
N SER A 77 0.74 19.05 -1.09
CA SER A 77 0.20 19.80 0.05
C SER A 77 0.83 21.18 0.20
N PRO A 78 0.12 22.19 0.76
CA PRO A 78 0.70 23.48 1.10
C PRO A 78 1.97 23.33 1.94
N GLY A 79 3.03 24.06 1.57
CA GLY A 79 4.35 24.05 2.19
C GLY A 79 5.30 22.94 1.69
N GLY A 80 4.84 22.04 0.83
CA GLY A 80 5.68 21.09 0.10
C GLY A 80 6.42 20.04 0.94
N LEU A 81 7.30 19.30 0.26
CA LEU A 81 8.12 18.25 0.86
C LEU A 81 9.42 18.81 1.46
N THR A 82 9.56 18.58 2.77
CA THR A 82 10.76 18.92 3.55
C THR A 82 11.14 17.74 4.44
N TYR A 83 12.41 17.70 4.87
CA TYR A 83 12.89 16.64 5.77
C TYR A 83 12.06 16.57 7.07
N GLN A 84 11.75 17.74 7.65
CA GLN A 84 11.01 17.82 8.90
C GLN A 84 9.58 17.29 8.76
N ARG A 85 8.89 17.64 7.66
CA ARG A 85 7.51 17.21 7.42
C ARG A 85 7.42 15.72 7.09
N LEU A 86 8.33 15.22 6.25
CA LEU A 86 8.41 13.78 5.99
C LEU A 86 8.72 13.03 7.28
N GLY A 87 9.65 13.52 8.10
CA GLY A 87 9.98 12.89 9.38
C GLY A 87 8.83 12.90 10.38
N GLY A 88 8.08 14.00 10.47
CA GLY A 88 6.86 14.09 11.28
C GLY A 88 5.81 13.07 10.84
N MET A 89 5.51 13.02 9.54
CA MET A 89 4.52 12.10 8.97
C MET A 89 4.91 10.63 9.16
N MET A 90 6.18 10.27 8.89
CA MET A 90 6.66 8.90 9.05
C MET A 90 6.72 8.44 10.52
N THR A 91 6.99 9.37 11.44
CA THR A 91 6.98 9.10 12.89
C THR A 91 5.55 8.92 13.39
N ALA A 92 4.62 9.79 12.97
CA ALA A 92 3.20 9.67 13.31
C ALA A 92 2.59 8.34 12.82
N ALA A 93 3.01 7.88 11.64
CA ALA A 93 2.59 6.59 11.10
C ALA A 93 3.29 5.37 11.76
N SER A 94 4.18 5.58 12.74
CA SER A 94 5.00 4.52 13.36
C SER A 94 5.85 3.69 12.38
N LEU A 95 6.13 4.23 11.19
CA LEU A 95 6.85 3.54 10.12
C LEU A 95 8.36 3.71 10.27
N SER A 96 8.80 4.88 10.71
CA SER A 96 10.22 5.23 10.76
C SER A 96 10.49 6.42 11.66
N GLY A 97 11.53 6.33 12.50
CA GLY A 97 12.05 7.50 13.22
C GLY A 97 12.85 8.45 12.30
N PHE A 98 13.08 9.68 12.76
CA PHE A 98 13.77 10.74 12.01
C PHE A 98 15.11 10.32 11.40
N GLY A 99 15.97 9.62 12.14
CA GLY A 99 17.30 9.21 11.63
C GLY A 99 17.25 8.35 10.36
N ARG A 100 16.18 7.56 10.17
CA ARG A 100 15.99 6.74 8.97
C ARG A 100 15.39 7.52 7.80
N VAL A 101 14.75 8.68 8.06
CA VAL A 101 14.16 9.54 7.02
C VAL A 101 15.25 10.15 6.15
N GLN A 102 16.41 10.48 6.71
CA GLN A 102 17.53 10.98 5.92
C GLN A 102 18.06 9.94 4.93
N ALA A 103 18.20 8.69 5.39
CA ALA A 103 18.60 7.57 4.54
C ALA A 103 17.54 7.28 3.45
N LEU A 104 16.26 7.44 3.77
CA LEU A 104 15.16 7.31 2.84
C LEU A 104 15.18 8.41 1.76
N ILE A 105 15.38 9.68 2.12
CA ILE A 105 15.53 10.78 1.15
C ILE A 105 16.73 10.50 0.25
N LEU A 106 17.86 10.09 0.81
CA LEU A 106 19.04 9.74 0.02
C LEU A 106 18.74 8.59 -0.95
N TYR A 107 18.07 7.53 -0.49
CA TYR A 107 17.64 6.42 -1.33
C TYR A 107 16.73 6.88 -2.48
N LEU A 108 15.68 7.65 -2.18
CA LEU A 108 14.74 8.17 -3.19
C LEU A 108 15.43 9.07 -4.21
N ARG A 109 16.45 9.84 -3.81
CA ARG A 109 17.30 10.60 -4.73
C ARG A 109 18.17 9.69 -5.60
N THR A 110 18.80 8.69 -5.00
CA THR A 110 19.67 7.74 -5.72
C THR A 110 18.90 6.98 -6.79
N ILE A 111 17.62 6.63 -6.56
CA ILE A 111 16.77 5.99 -7.56
C ILE A 111 16.06 6.99 -8.49
N GLY A 112 16.34 8.29 -8.38
CA GLY A 112 15.82 9.34 -9.27
C GLY A 112 14.35 9.69 -9.06
N TYR A 113 13.75 9.38 -7.91
CA TYR A 113 12.34 9.66 -7.62
C TYR A 113 12.11 11.06 -7.06
N ILE A 114 13.10 11.64 -6.39
CA ILE A 114 13.01 13.02 -5.90
C ILE A 114 14.28 13.80 -6.25
N GLU A 115 14.11 15.11 -6.37
CA GLU A 115 15.19 16.05 -6.63
C GLU A 115 15.13 17.24 -5.66
N PRO A 116 16.27 17.87 -5.35
CA PRO A 116 16.27 19.10 -4.55
C PRO A 116 15.59 20.23 -5.33
N LEU A 117 14.74 21.00 -4.67
CA LEU A 117 14.19 22.24 -5.20
C LEU A 117 15.04 23.44 -4.74
N PRO A 118 14.97 24.59 -5.45
CA PRO A 118 15.61 25.81 -4.98
C PRO A 118 15.21 26.11 -3.52
N THR A 119 16.20 26.36 -2.67
CA THR A 119 15.95 26.79 -1.30
C THR A 119 15.33 28.18 -1.33
N GLY A 120 14.25 28.42 -0.57
CA GLY A 120 13.69 29.77 -0.41
C GLY A 120 14.68 30.74 0.27
N ASN A 121 14.24 31.98 0.49
CA ASN A 121 15.07 33.09 0.98
C ASN A 121 15.91 32.81 2.26
N ASP A 122 15.47 31.88 3.13
CA ASP A 122 16.19 31.55 4.37
C ASP A 122 17.32 30.52 4.18
N GLY A 123 17.43 29.85 3.01
CA GLY A 123 18.53 28.93 2.66
C GLY A 123 18.71 27.68 3.53
N ARG A 124 18.08 27.64 4.72
CA ARG A 124 18.23 26.65 5.77
C ARG A 124 17.29 25.46 5.61
N GLU A 125 16.11 25.67 5.02
CA GLU A 125 15.16 24.60 4.75
C GLU A 125 15.42 23.96 3.38
N LYS A 126 15.88 22.70 3.40
CA LYS A 126 16.02 21.89 2.18
C LYS A 126 14.66 21.38 1.72
N ARG A 127 14.27 21.77 0.51
CA ARG A 127 13.04 21.35 -0.15
C ARG A 127 13.34 20.31 -1.22
N TYR A 128 12.39 19.41 -1.44
CA TYR A 128 12.47 18.38 -2.46
C TYR A 128 11.17 18.33 -3.26
N GLY A 129 11.25 17.88 -4.51
CA GLY A 129 10.10 17.66 -5.38
C GLY A 129 10.14 16.24 -5.96
N PRO A 130 8.97 15.62 -6.21
CA PRO A 130 8.91 14.37 -6.97
C PRO A 130 9.30 14.63 -8.43
N THR A 131 10.14 13.78 -8.99
CA THR A 131 10.51 13.87 -10.41
C THR A 131 9.33 13.47 -11.30
N PRO A 132 9.33 13.85 -12.59
CA PRO A 132 8.34 13.38 -13.56
C PRO A 132 8.26 11.84 -13.61
N ALA A 133 9.41 11.15 -13.49
CA ALA A 133 9.48 9.69 -13.47
C ALA A 133 8.72 9.09 -12.28
N MET A 134 8.88 9.67 -11.07
CA MET A 134 8.13 9.22 -9.90
C MET A 134 6.63 9.43 -10.09
N LYS A 135 6.21 10.62 -10.53
CA LYS A 135 4.79 10.92 -10.78
C LYS A 135 4.19 9.95 -11.80
N ALA A 136 4.86 9.71 -12.92
CA ALA A 136 4.36 8.79 -13.95
C ALA A 136 4.24 7.35 -13.44
N THR A 137 5.24 6.87 -12.68
CA THR A 137 5.22 5.52 -12.09
C THR A 137 4.09 5.35 -11.07
N PHE A 138 3.91 6.30 -10.16
CA PHE A 138 2.84 6.22 -9.16
C PHE A 138 1.47 6.46 -9.78
N ARG A 139 1.35 7.32 -10.79
CA ARG A 139 0.11 7.47 -11.55
C ARG A 139 -0.31 6.17 -12.21
N ARG A 140 0.59 5.53 -12.97
CA ARG A 140 0.33 4.22 -13.58
C ARG A 140 -0.08 3.19 -12.53
N ARG A 141 0.63 3.15 -11.39
CA ARG A 141 0.33 2.23 -10.30
C ARG A 141 -1.07 2.46 -9.73
N PHE A 142 -1.40 3.68 -9.32
CA PHE A 142 -2.71 3.97 -8.74
C PHE A 142 -3.84 3.85 -9.77
N HIS A 143 -3.60 4.18 -11.04
CA HIS A 143 -4.55 3.92 -12.11
C HIS A 143 -4.87 2.42 -12.21
N GLN A 144 -3.88 1.52 -12.14
CA GLN A 144 -4.12 0.08 -12.11
C GLN A 144 -4.96 -0.36 -10.89
N GLU A 145 -4.73 0.23 -9.71
CA GLU A 145 -5.54 -0.03 -8.52
C GLU A 145 -7.00 0.41 -8.71
N LEU A 146 -7.20 1.60 -9.26
CA LEU A 146 -8.52 2.16 -9.55
C LEU A 146 -9.26 1.31 -10.58
N GLN A 147 -8.58 0.89 -11.65
CA GLN A 147 -9.15 0.01 -12.67
C GLN A 147 -9.53 -1.35 -12.11
N LEU A 148 -8.74 -1.92 -11.19
CA LEU A 148 -9.08 -3.17 -10.51
C LEU A 148 -10.31 -3.01 -9.60
N ALA A 149 -10.46 -1.85 -8.95
CA ALA A 149 -11.53 -1.59 -7.99
C ALA A 149 -12.86 -1.16 -8.63
N ARG A 150 -12.86 -0.67 -9.88
CA ARG A 150 -14.02 -0.02 -10.53
C ARG A 150 -15.30 -0.86 -10.57
N GLU A 151 -15.18 -2.18 -10.63
CA GLU A 151 -16.34 -3.07 -10.71
C GLU A 151 -17.05 -3.22 -9.37
N MET A 152 -16.32 -3.13 -8.26
CA MET A 152 -16.89 -3.19 -6.91
C MET A 152 -17.23 -1.81 -6.35
N GLU A 153 -16.48 -0.79 -6.77
CA GLU A 153 -16.62 0.59 -6.33
C GLU A 153 -16.64 1.53 -7.55
N PRO A 154 -17.82 1.89 -8.09
CA PRO A 154 -17.93 2.65 -9.33
C PRO A 154 -17.19 4.00 -9.34
N VAL A 155 -17.05 4.64 -8.17
CA VAL A 155 -16.28 5.89 -8.02
C VAL A 155 -14.82 5.74 -8.48
N CYS A 156 -14.23 4.55 -8.32
CA CYS A 156 -12.89 4.27 -8.79
C CYS A 156 -12.80 4.35 -10.32
N GLY A 157 -13.87 3.97 -11.04
CA GLY A 157 -13.95 4.12 -12.50
C GLY A 157 -13.96 5.58 -12.93
N VAL A 158 -14.77 6.41 -12.26
CA VAL A 158 -14.85 7.86 -12.54
C VAL A 158 -13.49 8.53 -12.36
N VAL A 159 -12.79 8.22 -11.26
CA VAL A 159 -11.45 8.77 -11.02
C VAL A 159 -10.42 8.21 -11.99
N ALA A 160 -10.49 6.92 -12.35
CA ALA A 160 -9.56 6.33 -13.30
C ALA A 160 -9.63 7.00 -14.67
N ASP A 161 -10.83 7.29 -15.17
CA ASP A 161 -11.06 7.91 -16.48
C ASP A 161 -10.53 9.36 -16.54
N ARG A 162 -10.37 10.02 -15.38
CA ARG A 162 -9.86 11.40 -15.23
C ARG A 162 -8.44 11.45 -14.68
N PHE A 163 -7.76 10.32 -14.47
CA PHE A 163 -6.56 10.27 -13.61
C PHE A 163 -5.31 10.93 -14.21
N GLU A 164 -5.36 11.34 -15.47
CA GLU A 164 -4.31 12.16 -16.10
C GLU A 164 -4.46 13.66 -15.78
N GLU A 165 -5.60 14.11 -15.24
CA GLU A 165 -5.78 15.47 -14.72
C GLU A 165 -4.82 15.70 -13.53
N PRO A 166 -3.87 16.65 -13.63
CA PRO A 166 -2.87 16.87 -12.58
C PRO A 166 -3.47 17.16 -11.21
N GLU A 167 -4.53 17.96 -11.17
CA GLU A 167 -5.22 18.38 -9.95
C GLU A 167 -5.89 17.21 -9.24
N LEU A 168 -6.50 16.31 -10.01
CA LEU A 168 -7.14 15.11 -9.46
C LEU A 168 -6.10 14.11 -8.94
N PHE A 169 -4.99 13.94 -9.67
CA PHE A 169 -3.88 13.10 -9.21
C PHE A 169 -3.28 13.65 -7.90
N ASP A 170 -3.01 14.94 -7.83
CA ASP A 170 -2.46 15.59 -6.64
C ASP A 170 -3.45 15.46 -5.46
N ALA A 171 -4.74 15.75 -5.67
CA ALA A 171 -5.78 15.56 -4.65
C ALA A 171 -5.90 14.11 -4.16
N PHE A 172 -5.77 13.12 -5.05
CA PHE A 172 -5.74 11.70 -4.70
C PHE A 172 -4.54 11.36 -3.82
N THR A 173 -3.34 11.87 -4.14
CA THR A 173 -2.15 11.62 -3.33
C THR A 173 -2.21 12.29 -1.97
N VAL A 174 -2.83 13.46 -1.86
CA VAL A 174 -3.12 14.11 -0.57
C VAL A 174 -4.04 13.23 0.28
N ALA A 175 -5.19 12.82 -0.25
CA ALA A 175 -6.13 11.94 0.44
C ALA A 175 -5.49 10.61 0.88
N LEU A 176 -4.67 10.02 0.01
CA LEU A 176 -3.93 8.80 0.32
C LEU A 176 -2.98 9.01 1.51
N GLY A 177 -2.22 10.11 1.54
CA GLY A 177 -1.33 10.44 2.64
C GLY A 177 -2.08 10.66 3.95
N GLU A 178 -3.17 11.42 3.93
CA GLU A 178 -3.98 11.68 5.13
C GLU A 178 -4.60 10.40 5.72
N GLY A 179 -5.13 9.52 4.87
CA GLY A 179 -5.78 8.29 5.32
C GLY A 179 -4.80 7.18 5.69
N SER A 180 -3.69 7.04 4.95
CA SER A 180 -2.72 5.94 5.15
C SER A 180 -1.63 6.26 6.17
N LEU A 181 -1.29 7.54 6.35
CA LEU A 181 -0.16 7.98 7.18
C LEU A 181 -0.59 8.83 8.37
N GLY A 182 -1.89 9.11 8.51
CA GLY A 182 -2.46 9.84 9.65
C GLY A 182 -2.48 9.06 10.97
N GLY A 183 -1.78 7.92 11.07
CA GLY A 183 -1.75 7.08 12.28
C GLY A 183 -3.02 6.26 12.54
N ILE A 184 -3.89 6.16 11.53
CA ILE A 184 -5.12 5.36 11.63
C ILE A 184 -4.73 3.88 11.71
N THR A 185 -5.07 3.24 12.83
CA THR A 185 -4.93 1.79 13.00
C THR A 185 -6.31 1.15 12.85
N LEU A 186 -6.49 0.34 11.82
CA LEU A 186 -7.70 -0.48 11.70
C LEU A 186 -7.63 -1.61 12.73
N PRO A 187 -8.70 -1.84 13.51
CA PRO A 187 -8.76 -3.00 14.38
C PRO A 187 -8.83 -4.26 13.50
N LEU A 188 -7.76 -5.05 13.48
CA LEU A 188 -7.72 -6.33 12.78
C LEU A 188 -8.05 -7.46 13.77
N PRO A 189 -8.99 -8.37 13.44
CA PRO A 189 -9.21 -9.56 14.25
C PRO A 189 -8.05 -10.54 14.05
N GLY A 190 -7.41 -10.98 15.14
CA GLY A 190 -6.40 -12.05 15.14
C GLY A 190 -4.96 -11.61 14.79
N PRO A 191 -4.07 -12.58 14.46
CA PRO A 191 -2.70 -12.29 14.04
C PRO A 191 -2.69 -11.37 12.82
N THR A 192 -1.78 -10.39 12.81
CA THR A 192 -1.69 -9.40 11.73
C THR A 192 -0.75 -9.87 10.63
N LEU A 193 -0.92 -9.34 9.42
CA LEU A 193 0.02 -9.56 8.32
C LEU A 193 1.40 -8.89 8.54
N ALA A 194 1.66 -8.32 9.72
CA ALA A 194 2.96 -7.76 10.12
C ALA A 194 4.11 -8.75 9.93
N VAL A 195 3.85 -10.05 10.12
CA VAL A 195 4.86 -11.10 9.89
C VAL A 195 5.40 -11.09 8.45
N PHE A 196 4.60 -10.65 7.49
CA PHE A 196 4.99 -10.47 6.10
C PHE A 196 5.39 -9.02 5.79
N SER A 197 4.59 -8.02 6.20
CA SER A 197 4.81 -6.62 5.80
C SER A 197 6.09 -6.00 6.35
N ASP A 198 6.53 -6.45 7.53
CA ASP A 198 7.71 -5.89 8.21
C ASP A 198 9.02 -6.47 7.66
N ARG A 199 8.93 -7.55 6.88
CA ARG A 199 10.08 -8.25 6.30
C ARG A 199 10.25 -7.83 4.84
N THR A 200 11.50 -7.56 4.44
CA THR A 200 11.82 -7.25 3.04
C THR A 200 11.38 -8.39 2.14
N GLY A 201 10.54 -8.10 1.14
CA GLY A 201 9.99 -9.07 0.21
C GLY A 201 8.92 -10.00 0.81
N GLY A 202 8.51 -9.80 2.07
CA GLY A 202 7.56 -10.70 2.75
C GLY A 202 6.18 -10.70 2.12
N MET A 203 5.67 -9.53 1.69
CA MET A 203 4.40 -9.44 0.95
C MET A 203 4.46 -10.17 -0.40
N THR A 204 5.59 -10.10 -1.10
CA THR A 204 5.80 -10.87 -2.35
C THR A 204 5.82 -12.37 -2.05
N ILE A 205 6.50 -12.80 -0.98
CA ILE A 205 6.50 -14.21 -0.55
C ILE A 205 5.07 -14.69 -0.27
N MET A 206 4.29 -13.92 0.49
CA MET A 206 2.89 -14.22 0.78
C MET A 206 2.06 -14.33 -0.50
N ALA A 207 2.18 -13.36 -1.42
CA ALA A 207 1.45 -13.37 -2.67
C ALA A 207 1.77 -14.61 -3.53
N HIS A 208 3.04 -15.02 -3.59
CA HIS A 208 3.44 -16.25 -4.26
C HIS A 208 2.90 -17.50 -3.58
N MET A 209 2.94 -17.58 -2.24
CA MET A 209 2.35 -18.68 -1.46
C MET A 209 0.86 -18.85 -1.76
N ILE A 210 0.12 -17.75 -1.70
CA ILE A 210 -1.30 -17.71 -2.04
C ILE A 210 -1.53 -18.16 -3.49
N ALA A 211 -0.77 -17.59 -4.44
CA ALA A 211 -0.91 -17.93 -5.86
C ALA A 211 -0.64 -19.43 -6.13
N SER A 212 0.29 -20.03 -5.40
CA SER A 212 0.62 -21.45 -5.60
C SER A 212 -0.37 -22.41 -4.94
N ALA A 213 -0.99 -22.02 -3.83
CA ALA A 213 -2.07 -22.81 -3.23
C ALA A 213 -3.35 -22.71 -4.06
N ASP A 214 -3.51 -21.60 -4.77
CA ASP A 214 -4.71 -21.28 -5.52
C ASP A 214 -4.79 -22.01 -6.87
N ALA A 215 -5.34 -23.22 -6.85
CA ALA A 215 -5.59 -24.04 -8.03
C ALA A 215 -6.86 -23.64 -8.81
N GLY A 216 -7.29 -22.37 -8.70
CA GLY A 216 -8.55 -21.90 -9.32
C GLY A 216 -9.80 -22.32 -8.56
N GLY A 217 -9.69 -22.51 -7.24
CA GLY A 217 -10.82 -22.85 -6.37
C GLY A 217 -11.93 -21.79 -6.38
N ALA A 218 -13.13 -22.21 -5.94
CA ALA A 218 -14.32 -21.36 -5.91
C ALA A 218 -14.17 -20.12 -5.01
N VAL A 219 -13.34 -20.19 -3.96
CA VAL A 219 -13.12 -19.11 -2.99
C VAL A 219 -11.65 -18.72 -2.97
N PHE A 220 -11.35 -17.43 -3.00
CA PHE A 220 -9.98 -16.92 -2.89
C PHE A 220 -9.62 -16.54 -1.43
N PRO A 221 -8.39 -16.83 -0.98
CA PRO A 221 -7.46 -17.78 -1.57
C PRO A 221 -7.86 -19.23 -1.23
N THR A 222 -7.45 -20.19 -2.06
CA THR A 222 -7.69 -21.60 -1.78
C THR A 222 -6.86 -22.03 -0.55
N VAL A 223 -7.53 -22.59 0.47
CA VAL A 223 -6.86 -23.23 1.61
C VAL A 223 -6.31 -24.58 1.15
N GLY A 224 -5.02 -24.83 1.36
CA GLY A 224 -4.41 -26.08 0.92
C GLY A 224 -2.91 -26.01 0.69
N PRO A 225 -2.33 -27.10 0.15
CA PRO A 225 -0.90 -27.19 -0.12
C PRO A 225 -0.44 -26.09 -1.10
N ALA A 226 0.64 -25.39 -0.75
CA ALA A 226 1.36 -24.45 -1.60
C ALA A 226 2.69 -25.11 -2.04
N PRO A 227 2.73 -25.79 -3.20
CA PRO A 227 3.94 -26.44 -3.70
C PRO A 227 4.96 -25.42 -4.20
N ILE A 228 5.68 -24.77 -3.28
CA ILE A 228 6.74 -23.81 -3.63
C ILE A 228 8.08 -24.17 -3.00
N SER A 229 9.12 -24.15 -3.82
CA SER A 229 10.49 -24.24 -3.33
C SER A 229 10.98 -22.91 -2.72
N VAL A 230 11.78 -23.00 -1.65
CA VAL A 230 12.43 -21.84 -1.02
C VAL A 230 13.26 -21.04 -2.05
N SER A 231 13.89 -21.73 -3.01
CA SER A 231 14.66 -21.09 -4.07
C SER A 231 13.80 -20.26 -5.02
N ALA A 232 12.60 -20.73 -5.38
CA ALA A 232 11.68 -19.98 -6.22
C ALA A 232 11.19 -18.70 -5.52
N LEU A 233 10.81 -18.80 -4.24
CA LEU A 233 10.42 -17.63 -3.43
C LEU A 233 11.56 -16.63 -3.28
N ALA A 234 12.78 -17.11 -3.01
CA ALA A 234 13.96 -16.27 -2.89
C ALA A 234 14.22 -15.48 -4.18
N LYS A 235 14.14 -16.16 -5.35
CA LYS A 235 14.28 -15.52 -6.65
C LYS A 235 13.17 -14.49 -6.90
N ALA A 236 11.91 -14.86 -6.67
CA ALA A 236 10.76 -14.00 -6.92
C ALA A 236 10.79 -12.71 -6.08
N ALA A 237 10.98 -12.84 -4.76
CA ALA A 237 11.03 -11.72 -3.83
C ALA A 237 12.39 -10.99 -3.79
N ASN A 238 13.37 -11.47 -4.58
CA ASN A 238 14.74 -10.93 -4.63
C ASN A 238 15.43 -10.92 -3.26
N VAL A 239 15.30 -11.99 -2.48
CA VAL A 239 15.85 -12.13 -1.12
C VAL A 239 16.66 -13.41 -0.98
N SER A 240 17.43 -13.53 0.10
CA SER A 240 18.14 -14.77 0.40
C SER A 240 17.20 -15.91 0.80
N ARG A 241 17.62 -17.16 0.58
CA ARG A 241 16.90 -18.35 1.07
C ARG A 241 16.73 -18.33 2.60
N ARG A 242 17.70 -17.77 3.33
CA ARG A 242 17.62 -17.58 4.79
C ARG A 242 16.45 -16.68 5.16
N GLN A 243 16.26 -15.56 4.47
CA GLN A 243 15.13 -14.64 4.72
C GLN A 243 13.79 -15.31 4.44
N VAL A 244 13.68 -16.10 3.36
CA VAL A 244 12.46 -16.88 3.08
C VAL A 244 12.12 -17.82 4.24
N ARG A 245 13.10 -18.57 4.75
CA ARG A 245 12.88 -19.50 5.89
C ARG A 245 12.46 -18.77 7.16
N LEU A 246 13.01 -17.58 7.43
CA LEU A 246 12.61 -16.75 8.57
C LEU A 246 11.17 -16.24 8.44
N VAL A 247 10.74 -15.89 7.22
CA VAL A 247 9.33 -15.53 6.95
C VAL A 247 8.42 -16.74 7.16
N GLN A 248 8.81 -17.91 6.63
CA GLN A 248 8.04 -19.16 6.78
C GLN A 248 7.87 -19.57 8.24
N ALA A 249 8.94 -19.57 9.02
CA ALA A 249 8.89 -19.91 10.44
C ALA A 249 8.00 -18.93 11.23
N ALA A 250 8.12 -17.62 10.96
CA ALA A 250 7.26 -16.63 11.62
C ALA A 250 5.78 -16.74 11.20
N ALA A 251 5.51 -17.09 9.94
CA ALA A 251 4.16 -17.32 9.46
C ALA A 251 3.56 -18.62 10.01
N GLU A 252 4.39 -19.65 10.25
CA GLU A 252 3.99 -20.88 10.94
C GLU A 252 3.64 -20.60 12.40
N GLU A 253 4.49 -19.89 13.13
CA GLU A 253 4.25 -19.47 14.52
C GLU A 253 2.97 -18.63 14.66
N ALA A 254 2.68 -17.77 13.67
CA ALA A 254 1.45 -16.98 13.62
C ALA A 254 0.21 -17.76 13.12
N GLY A 255 0.35 -19.04 12.78
CA GLY A 255 -0.75 -19.89 12.30
C GLY A 255 -1.22 -19.60 10.87
N PHE A 256 -0.46 -18.83 10.08
CA PHE A 256 -0.76 -18.55 8.67
C PHE A 256 -0.30 -19.65 7.72
N LEU A 257 0.76 -20.35 8.10
CA LEU A 257 1.22 -21.54 7.40
C LEU A 257 1.17 -22.73 8.35
N LEU A 258 0.87 -23.89 7.82
CA LEU A 258 0.96 -25.14 8.55
C LEU A 258 1.91 -26.08 7.81
N ARG A 259 2.57 -26.97 8.55
CA ARG A 259 3.40 -28.02 7.97
C ARG A 259 3.03 -29.37 8.57
N VAL A 260 2.79 -30.35 7.70
CA VAL A 260 2.53 -31.73 8.12
C VAL A 260 3.77 -32.56 7.80
N GLY A 261 4.56 -32.86 8.84
CA GLY A 261 5.83 -33.57 8.70
C GLY A 261 6.83 -32.84 7.79
N GLU A 262 7.47 -33.57 6.88
CA GLU A 262 8.36 -32.98 5.87
C GLU A 262 7.64 -32.46 4.62
N GLY A 263 6.31 -32.58 4.57
CA GLY A 263 5.47 -32.25 3.43
C GLY A 263 5.43 -30.76 3.03
N PRO A 264 4.62 -30.41 2.02
CA PRO A 264 4.47 -29.05 1.54
C PRO A 264 3.89 -28.14 2.63
N TRP A 265 4.17 -26.84 2.51
CA TRP A 265 3.49 -25.83 3.31
C TRP A 265 2.01 -25.79 2.94
N ILE A 266 1.14 -25.60 3.93
CA ILE A 266 -0.30 -25.46 3.75
C ILE A 266 -0.68 -24.03 4.09
N VAL A 267 -1.33 -23.33 3.15
CA VAL A 267 -1.98 -22.04 3.41
C VAL A 267 -3.16 -22.30 4.33
N SER A 268 -3.16 -21.70 5.52
CA SER A 268 -4.20 -21.93 6.52
C SER A 268 -5.45 -21.09 6.25
N LEU A 269 -6.54 -21.43 6.94
CA LEU A 269 -7.75 -20.61 6.96
C LEU A 269 -7.49 -19.21 7.52
N ALA A 270 -6.59 -19.07 8.50
CA ALA A 270 -6.24 -17.78 9.08
C ALA A 270 -5.58 -16.86 8.05
N LEU A 271 -4.63 -17.39 7.24
CA LEU A 271 -4.04 -16.62 6.15
C LEU A 271 -5.08 -16.27 5.08
N ALA A 272 -5.97 -17.22 4.77
CA ALA A 272 -7.04 -16.97 3.80
C ALA A 272 -7.96 -15.82 4.24
N HIS A 273 -8.40 -15.82 5.49
CA HIS A 273 -9.21 -14.74 6.05
C HIS A 273 -8.48 -13.39 6.03
N GLN A 274 -7.21 -13.36 6.46
CA GLN A 274 -6.42 -12.12 6.44
C GLN A 274 -6.16 -11.59 5.03
N ALA A 275 -5.91 -12.48 4.05
CA ALA A 275 -5.72 -12.09 2.66
C ALA A 275 -7.00 -11.48 2.06
N ARG A 276 -8.17 -12.06 2.35
CA ARG A 276 -9.48 -11.51 1.95
C ARG A 276 -9.74 -10.17 2.60
N PHE A 277 -9.50 -10.05 3.91
CA PHE A 277 -9.63 -8.78 4.61
C PHE A 277 -8.71 -7.72 4.00
N PHE A 278 -7.44 -8.03 3.79
CA PHE A 278 -6.46 -7.12 3.22
C PHE A 278 -6.87 -6.62 1.83
N PHE A 279 -7.36 -7.51 0.96
CA PHE A 279 -7.86 -7.10 -0.36
C PHE A 279 -9.08 -6.19 -0.25
N ALA A 280 -10.05 -6.53 0.60
CA ALA A 280 -11.23 -5.70 0.83
C ALA A 280 -10.86 -4.30 1.36
N ALA A 281 -10.03 -4.24 2.40
CA ALA A 281 -9.57 -2.99 2.99
C ALA A 281 -8.83 -2.11 1.97
N ARG A 282 -8.02 -2.70 1.09
CA ARG A 282 -7.32 -1.98 0.01
C ARG A 282 -8.29 -1.35 -0.98
N VAL A 283 -9.30 -2.09 -1.45
CA VAL A 283 -10.31 -1.60 -2.39
C VAL A 283 -11.13 -0.47 -1.77
N LEU A 284 -11.61 -0.67 -0.54
CA LEU A 284 -12.35 0.36 0.19
C LEU A 284 -11.46 1.61 0.37
N SER A 285 -10.17 1.44 0.69
CA SER A 285 -9.25 2.57 0.91
C SER A 285 -9.08 3.38 -0.35
N ILE A 286 -8.84 2.72 -1.49
CA ILE A 286 -8.74 3.37 -2.81
C ILE A 286 -10.03 4.10 -3.15
N ALA A 287 -11.20 3.51 -2.88
CA ALA A 287 -12.48 4.16 -3.12
C ALA A 287 -12.71 5.39 -2.21
N ALA A 288 -12.26 5.34 -0.96
CA ALA A 288 -12.30 6.48 -0.05
C ALA A 288 -11.38 7.62 -0.53
N PHE A 289 -10.17 7.31 -0.98
CA PHE A 289 -9.25 8.29 -1.57
C PHE A 289 -9.84 8.88 -2.86
N ALA A 290 -10.44 8.06 -3.71
CA ALA A 290 -11.11 8.50 -4.93
C ALA A 290 -12.27 9.47 -4.65
N ARG A 291 -13.15 9.15 -3.69
CA ARG A 291 -14.25 10.03 -3.25
C ARG A 291 -13.71 11.38 -2.75
N GLN A 292 -12.67 11.36 -1.92
CA GLN A 292 -12.08 12.58 -1.40
C GLN A 292 -11.42 13.42 -2.51
N ALA A 293 -10.69 12.77 -3.42
CA ALA A 293 -10.04 13.44 -4.54
C ALA A 293 -11.05 14.17 -5.44
N LEU A 294 -12.16 13.52 -5.79
CA LEU A 294 -13.24 14.15 -6.57
C LEU A 294 -13.84 15.35 -5.84
N ARG A 295 -14.16 15.20 -4.55
CA ARG A 295 -14.69 16.32 -3.75
C ARG A 295 -13.75 17.51 -3.76
N THR A 296 -12.44 17.28 -3.57
CA THR A 296 -11.45 18.36 -3.55
C THR A 296 -11.25 19.00 -4.93
N ALA A 297 -11.16 18.19 -5.99
CA ALA A 297 -10.95 18.68 -7.35
C ALA A 297 -12.17 19.46 -7.87
N ASP A 298 -13.39 18.94 -7.66
CA ASP A 298 -14.61 19.57 -8.14
C ASP A 298 -15.00 20.81 -7.29
N ALA A 299 -14.60 20.85 -6.02
CA ALA A 299 -14.80 22.02 -5.15
C ALA A 299 -13.76 23.13 -5.35
N ALA A 300 -12.78 22.95 -6.23
CA ALA A 300 -11.85 23.98 -6.66
C ALA A 300 -12.31 24.56 -8.01
N PRO A 301 -13.36 25.41 -8.07
CA PRO A 301 -13.70 26.10 -9.30
C PRO A 301 -12.56 27.06 -9.65
N GLY A 302 -11.75 26.69 -10.65
CA GLY A 302 -10.88 27.58 -11.42
C GLY A 302 -9.95 28.51 -10.63
N THR A 303 -9.61 28.19 -9.38
CA THR A 303 -8.78 29.08 -8.56
C THR A 303 -7.43 28.42 -8.29
N ILE A 304 -6.41 29.00 -8.96
CA ILE A 304 -4.95 29.03 -8.76
C ILE A 304 -4.30 28.86 -10.16
N LEU A 305 -4.14 29.94 -10.94
CA LEU A 305 -3.01 30.92 -10.97
C LEU A 305 -1.73 30.27 -11.53
N ALA A 306 -1.19 30.73 -12.68
CA ALA A 306 -0.36 31.93 -12.85
C ALA A 306 0.91 31.91 -11.98
#